data_AF-A0A7K4IMI8-F1
#
_entry.id   AF-A0A7K4IMI8-F1
#
_cell.length_a   1.000
_cell.length_b   1.000
_cell.length_c   1.000
_cell.angle_alpha   90.00
_cell.angle_beta   90.00
_cell.angle_gamma   90.00
#
_symmetry.space_group_name_H-M   'P 1'
#
loop_
_entity.id
_entity.type
_entity.pdbx_description
1 polymer ?
#
loop_
_entity_poly.entity_id
_entity_poly.type
_entity_poly.pdbx_seq_one_letter_code
_entity_poly.pdbx_strand_id
1 'polypeptide(L)'
;MPILRVKEIRGMPHEERMKRLDEFRTELLRLKTMIRAGGTVEHPSRIKELRRTVARILTIENEPKPAQKKKQKTTTKKAEAKPKSKKAKATAKVKEKKEK
;
A
#
# COMPACT_ATOMS: atom_id res chain seq x y z
N MET A 1 -0.55 21.76 7.76
CA MET A 1 -1.99 21.40 7.84
C MET A 1 -2.21 20.04 7.17
N PRO A 2 -3.32 19.32 7.42
CA PRO A 2 -3.57 18.08 6.69
C PRO A 2 -4.02 18.35 5.24
N ILE A 3 -3.37 17.69 4.27
CA ILE A 3 -3.69 17.79 2.84
C ILE A 3 -5.11 17.29 2.56
N LEU A 4 -5.51 16.19 3.21
CA LEU A 4 -6.87 15.66 3.17
C LEU A 4 -7.41 15.47 4.60
N ARG A 5 -8.66 15.88 4.81
CA ARG A 5 -9.40 15.61 6.04
C ARG A 5 -10.03 14.24 5.99
N VAL A 6 -10.25 13.65 7.17
CA VAL A 6 -10.86 12.32 7.31
C VAL A 6 -12.26 12.26 6.67
N LYS A 7 -13.03 13.36 6.75
CA LYS A 7 -14.36 13.47 6.14
C LYS A 7 -14.33 13.31 4.63
N GLU A 8 -13.36 13.94 3.97
CA GLU A 8 -13.19 13.88 2.51
C GLU A 8 -12.79 12.46 2.07
N ILE A 9 -11.89 11.82 2.83
CA ILE A 9 -11.47 10.44 2.51
C ILE A 9 -12.62 9.46 2.66
N ARG A 10 -13.48 9.61 3.67
CA ARG A 10 -14.67 8.75 3.84
C ARG A 10 -15.73 8.97 2.75
N GLY A 11 -15.81 10.18 2.19
CA GLY A 11 -16.73 10.50 1.09
C GLY A 11 -16.29 9.96 -0.27
N MET A 12 -15.00 9.61 -0.45
CA MET A 12 -14.49 9.06 -1.70
C MET A 12 -14.76 7.55 -1.83
N PRO A 13 -15.07 7.05 -3.05
CA PRO A 13 -15.11 5.63 -3.34
C PRO A 13 -13.72 4.99 -3.25
N HIS A 14 -13.68 3.67 -3.05
CA HIS A 14 -12.43 2.90 -2.90
C HIS A 14 -11.43 3.15 -4.04
N GLU A 15 -11.89 3.13 -5.28
CA GLU A 15 -11.06 3.35 -6.47
C GLU A 15 -10.37 4.73 -6.46
N GLU A 16 -11.10 5.78 -6.08
CA GLU A 16 -10.53 7.13 -5.98
C GLU A 16 -9.53 7.23 -4.84
N ARG A 17 -9.81 6.58 -3.69
CA ARG A 17 -8.87 6.53 -2.57
C ARG A 17 -7.56 5.86 -2.95
N MET A 18 -7.62 4.77 -3.72
CA MET A 18 -6.43 4.07 -4.20
C MET A 18 -5.62 4.91 -5.18
N LYS A 19 -6.28 5.56 -6.15
CA LYS A 19 -5.61 6.49 -7.09
C LYS A 19 -4.88 7.61 -6.36
N ARG A 20 -5.56 8.29 -5.43
CA ARG A 20 -4.97 9.35 -4.59
C ARG A 20 -3.79 8.85 -3.77
N LEU A 21 -3.89 7.63 -3.24
CA LEU A 21 -2.84 7.03 -2.46
C LEU A 21 -1.58 6.78 -3.30
N ASP A 22 -1.72 6.35 -4.56
CA ASP A 22 -0.58 6.19 -5.46
C ASP A 22 0.02 7.54 -5.87
N GLU A 23 -0.79 8.56 -6.13
CA GLU A 23 -0.32 9.95 -6.34
C GLU A 23 0.57 10.40 -5.17
N PHE A 24 0.08 10.30 -3.93
CA PHE A 24 0.86 10.72 -2.74
C PHE A 24 2.12 9.88 -2.52
N ARG A 25 2.12 8.59 -2.89
CA ARG A 25 3.33 7.75 -2.84
C ARG A 25 4.37 8.19 -3.85
N THR A 26 3.96 8.52 -5.08
CA THR A 26 4.88 9.02 -6.11
C THR A 26 5.49 10.36 -5.72
N GLU A 27 4.69 11.28 -5.16
CA GLU A 27 5.18 12.56 -4.64
C GLU A 27 6.18 12.35 -3.50
N LEU A 28 5.87 11.47 -2.54
CA LEU A 28 6.79 11.10 -1.47
C LEU A 28 8.09 10.50 -1.97
N LEU A 29 8.03 9.66 -3.01
CA LEU A 29 9.21 9.03 -3.57
C LEU A 29 10.11 10.08 -4.21
N ARG A 30 9.56 11.01 -5.00
CA ARG A 30 10.30 12.11 -5.63
C ARG A 30 11.00 13.00 -4.60
N LEU A 31 10.30 13.38 -3.53
CA LEU A 31 10.88 14.20 -2.47
C LEU A 31 12.00 13.43 -1.73
N LYS A 32 11.82 12.13 -1.48
CA LYS A 32 12.86 11.29 -0.87
C LYS A 32 14.08 11.12 -1.76
N THR A 33 13.90 10.96 -3.07
CA THR A 33 15.02 10.85 -4.01
C THR A 33 15.82 12.14 -4.07
N MET A 34 15.14 13.29 -4.06
CA MET A 34 15.80 14.59 -4.04
C MET A 34 16.64 14.79 -2.76
N ILE A 35 16.09 14.44 -1.59
CA ILE A 35 16.84 14.49 -0.32
C ILE A 35 18.06 13.57 -0.36
N ARG A 36 17.89 12.35 -0.86
CA ARG A 36 19.00 11.39 -0.96
C ARG A 36 20.09 11.84 -1.92
N ALA A 37 19.73 12.57 -2.96
CA ALA A 37 20.67 13.18 -3.90
C ALA A 37 21.36 14.43 -3.31
N GLY A 38 21.07 14.81 -2.06
CA GLY A 38 21.63 16.00 -1.42
C GLY A 38 20.99 17.32 -1.87
N GLY A 39 19.84 17.25 -2.55
CA GLY A 39 19.10 18.44 -2.98
C GLY A 39 18.36 19.11 -1.83
N THR A 40 18.18 20.43 -1.94
CA THR A 40 17.37 21.22 -1.01
C THR A 40 15.88 21.04 -1.31
N VAL A 41 15.08 20.87 -0.27
CA VAL A 41 13.62 20.76 -0.40
C VAL A 41 12.99 22.05 0.09
N GLU A 42 12.28 22.74 -0.80
CA GLU A 42 11.56 23.99 -0.50
C GLU A 42 10.59 23.85 0.68
N HIS A 43 9.92 22.69 0.78
CA HIS A 43 8.87 22.45 1.78
C HIS A 43 9.09 21.12 2.52
N PRO A 44 9.99 21.05 3.51
CA PRO A 44 10.24 19.82 4.28
C PRO A 44 8.99 19.36 5.05
N SER A 45 8.13 20.29 5.48
CA SER A 45 6.86 20.01 6.14
C SER A 45 5.92 19.15 5.29
N ARG A 46 5.97 19.30 3.96
CA ARG A 46 5.12 18.56 3.01
C ARG A 46 5.30 17.05 3.12
N ILE A 47 6.53 16.58 3.40
CA ILE A 47 6.83 15.16 3.56
C ILE A 47 6.06 14.56 4.75
N LYS A 48 6.01 15.29 5.86
CA LYS A 48 5.27 14.87 7.06
C LYS A 48 3.77 14.83 6.79
N GLU A 49 3.26 15.78 6.03
CA GLU A 49 1.85 15.87 5.65
C GLU A 49 1.43 14.75 4.70
N LEU A 50 2.24 14.46 3.67
CA LEU A 50 2.01 13.35 2.75
C LEU A 50 2.04 12.00 3.47
N ARG A 51 3.01 11.77 4.37
CA ARG A 51 3.08 10.55 5.19
C ARG A 51 1.81 10.35 6.03
N ARG A 52 1.33 11.42 6.67
CA ARG A 52 0.08 11.38 7.46
C ARG A 52 -1.14 11.13 6.58
N THR A 53 -1.16 11.69 5.38
CA THR A 53 -2.28 11.52 4.43
C THR A 53 -2.36 10.08 3.93
N VAL A 54 -1.23 9.49 3.52
CA VAL A 54 -1.17 8.06 3.14
C VAL A 54 -1.62 7.17 4.30
N ALA A 55 -1.15 7.44 5.52
CA ALA A 55 -1.54 6.67 6.69
C ALA A 55 -3.06 6.72 6.92
N ARG A 56 -3.69 7.89 6.82
CA ARG A 56 -5.15 8.04 7.00
C ARG A 56 -5.96 7.29 5.97
N ILE A 57 -5.55 7.31 4.70
CA ILE A 57 -6.24 6.55 3.64
C ILE A 57 -6.16 5.06 3.98
N LEU A 58 -4.98 4.55 4.32
CA LEU A 58 -4.78 3.17 4.71
C LEU A 58 -5.57 2.79 5.98
N THR A 59 -5.66 3.69 6.96
CA THR A 59 -6.48 3.48 8.16
C THR A 59 -7.94 3.27 7.79
N ILE A 60 -8.52 4.15 6.95
CA ILE A 60 -9.93 4.06 6.54
C ILE A 60 -10.20 2.81 5.70
N GLU A 61 -9.24 2.38 4.89
CA GLU A 61 -9.34 1.13 4.13
C GLU A 61 -9.30 -0.12 5.03
N ASN A 62 -8.53 -0.07 6.12
CA ASN A 62 -8.40 -1.18 7.08
C ASN A 62 -9.43 -1.13 8.21
N GLU A 63 -10.19 -0.04 8.37
CA GLU A 63 -11.27 0.06 9.36
C GLU A 63 -12.28 -1.08 9.12
N PRO A 64 -12.59 -1.91 10.13
CA PRO A 64 -13.59 -2.95 9.98
C PRO A 64 -14.93 -2.28 9.66
N LYS A 65 -15.44 -2.50 8.46
CA LYS A 65 -16.75 -1.98 8.04
C LYS A 65 -17.78 -2.40 9.10
N PRO A 66 -18.46 -1.47 9.80
CA PRO A 66 -19.58 -1.85 10.64
C PRO A 66 -20.59 -2.52 9.71
N ALA A 67 -20.91 -3.79 9.99
CA ALA A 67 -21.69 -4.72 9.17
C ALA A 67 -22.63 -4.07 8.12
N GLN A 68 -22.09 -3.73 6.95
CA GLN A 68 -22.88 -3.27 5.82
C GLN A 68 -22.90 -4.37 4.78
N LYS A 69 -24.10 -4.98 4.68
CA LYS A 69 -24.47 -6.13 3.85
C LYS A 69 -23.87 -6.00 2.45
N LYS A 70 -23.05 -6.98 2.08
CA LYS A 70 -22.60 -7.24 0.70
C LYS A 70 -23.84 -7.44 -0.19
N LYS A 71 -24.35 -6.38 -0.80
CA LYS A 71 -25.25 -6.48 -1.95
C LYS A 71 -24.46 -6.08 -3.19
N GLN A 72 -24.31 -7.09 -4.06
CA GLN A 72 -24.09 -7.03 -5.51
C GLN A 72 -22.61 -6.93 -5.93
N LYS A 73 -21.96 -8.02 -6.39
CA LYS A 73 -22.16 -8.89 -7.60
C LYS A 73 -21.25 -8.41 -8.74
N THR A 74 -20.17 -9.14 -9.05
CA THR A 74 -20.12 -10.15 -10.12
C THR A 74 -20.44 -9.61 -11.52
N THR A 75 -19.46 -8.96 -12.16
CA THR A 75 -19.22 -8.92 -13.62
C THR A 75 -17.77 -8.46 -13.81
N THR A 76 -16.76 -9.27 -13.47
CA THR A 76 -15.86 -9.84 -14.48
C THR A 76 -15.13 -11.05 -13.89
N LYS A 77 -15.60 -12.27 -14.19
CA LYS A 77 -14.75 -13.47 -14.20
C LYS A 77 -14.42 -13.77 -15.67
N LYS A 78 -13.20 -14.28 -15.90
CA LYS A 78 -12.50 -14.60 -17.17
C LYS A 78 -11.74 -13.38 -17.73
N ALA A 79 -10.42 -13.32 -17.83
CA ALA A 79 -9.31 -14.28 -17.74
C ALA A 79 -8.27 -13.71 -16.73
N GLU A 80 -7.44 -14.44 -16.00
CA GLU A 80 -6.62 -15.58 -16.38
C GLU A 80 -6.10 -16.25 -15.09
N ALA A 81 -5.72 -17.52 -15.19
CA ALA A 81 -5.74 -18.45 -14.08
C ALA A 81 -4.36 -18.69 -13.41
N LYS A 82 -4.42 -18.84 -12.07
CA LYS A 82 -3.77 -19.90 -11.27
C LYS A 82 -2.24 -19.83 -10.99
N PRO A 83 -1.71 -20.56 -9.98
CA PRO A 83 -1.19 -19.96 -8.75
C PRO A 83 0.29 -20.30 -8.46
N LYS A 84 1.03 -19.45 -7.73
CA LYS A 84 2.38 -19.80 -7.24
C LYS A 84 2.37 -20.09 -5.73
N SER A 85 2.19 -21.38 -5.46
CA SER A 85 2.85 -22.18 -4.43
C SER A 85 3.18 -21.52 -3.07
N LYS A 86 2.37 -21.84 -2.06
CA LYS A 86 2.88 -22.09 -0.71
C LYS A 86 3.69 -23.39 -0.75
N LYS A 87 5.02 -23.31 -0.89
CA LYS A 87 5.91 -24.42 -0.52
C LYS A 87 6.37 -24.18 0.91
N ALA A 88 5.77 -24.92 1.84
CA ALA A 88 6.40 -25.28 3.09
C ALA A 88 7.76 -25.91 2.77
N LYS A 89 8.85 -25.35 3.29
CA LYS A 89 10.18 -25.94 3.17
C LYS A 89 10.49 -26.64 4.49
N ALA A 90 9.92 -27.83 4.63
CA ALA A 90 10.36 -28.83 5.58
C ALA A 90 10.76 -30.06 4.76
N THR A 91 12.06 -30.34 4.67
CA THR A 91 12.69 -31.69 4.70
C THR A 91 14.16 -31.63 4.31
N ALA A 92 14.99 -32.01 5.28
CA ALA A 92 16.21 -32.84 5.28
C ALA A 92 17.07 -33.07 4.01
N LYS A 93 18.38 -33.30 4.28
CA LYS A 93 19.48 -33.82 3.45
C LYS A 93 20.05 -32.81 2.43
N VAL A 94 21.34 -32.45 2.39
CA VAL A 94 22.59 -33.18 2.70
C VAL A 94 23.62 -32.16 3.21
N LYS A 95 24.20 -32.39 4.40
CA LYS A 95 25.41 -31.72 4.89
C LYS A 95 26.49 -32.79 5.07
N GLU A 96 27.66 -32.52 4.51
CA GLU A 96 28.95 -33.17 4.74
C GLU A 96 29.12 -34.66 4.38
N LYS A 97 29.62 -34.88 3.16
CA LYS A 97 30.77 -35.76 2.98
C LYS A 97 31.99 -35.06 3.58
N LYS A 98 32.51 -35.57 4.70
CA LYS A 98 33.92 -35.45 5.08
C LYS A 98 34.30 -36.61 6.01
N GLU A 99 35.30 -37.37 5.55
CA GLU A 99 36.23 -38.22 6.30
C GLU A 99 35.68 -39.45 7.04
N LYS A 100 35.72 -40.59 6.34
CA LYS A 100 36.45 -41.78 6.78
C LYS A 100 37.13 -42.43 5.59
#